data_AF-X6L6J9-F1
#
_entry.id   AF-X6L6J9-F1
#
_cell.length_a   1.000
_cell.length_b   1.000
_cell.length_c   1.000
_cell.angle_alpha   90.00
_cell.angle_beta   90.00
_cell.angle_gamma   90.00
#
_symmetry.space_group_name_H-M   'P 1'
#
loop_
_entity.id
_entity.type
_entity.pdbx_description
1 polymer ?
#
loop_
_entity_poly.entity_id
_entity_poly.type
_entity_poly.pdbx_seq_one_letter_code
_entity_poly.pdbx_strand_id
1 'polypeptide(L)'
;MKTKIVSTSDQRTANNAVRHAYRTLSDTEKAQMQEVKDMGAAFIAKLHEIGGTDTGGDRFASRDLSLANTHAEDAVMRAVRHITA
;
A
#
# COMPACT_ATOMS: atom_id res chain seq x y z
N MET A 1 14.98 32.47 3.10
CA MET A 1 14.90 31.36 4.07
C MET A 1 13.92 30.33 3.49
N LYS A 2 14.39 29.15 3.04
CA LYS A 2 13.54 28.13 2.38
C LYS A 2 12.88 27.25 3.44
N THR A 3 11.57 27.39 3.61
CA THR A 3 10.77 26.59 4.53
C THR A 3 10.73 25.14 4.02
N LYS A 4 11.37 24.21 4.75
CA LYS A 4 11.26 22.76 4.49
C LYS A 4 9.90 22.29 5.01
N ILE A 5 9.03 21.85 4.10
CA ILE A 5 7.77 21.20 4.46
C ILE A 5 8.10 19.75 4.87
N VAL A 6 7.82 19.40 6.11
CA VAL A 6 8.03 18.06 6.67
C VAL A 6 6.99 17.12 6.05
N SER A 7 7.42 15.96 5.53
CA SER A 7 6.58 15.03 4.75
C SER A 7 5.39 14.43 5.52
N THR A 8 5.34 14.64 6.84
CA THR A 8 4.28 14.18 7.73
C THR A 8 3.20 15.23 8.00
N SER A 9 3.33 16.44 7.43
CA SER A 9 2.36 17.52 7.62
C SER A 9 1.30 17.50 6.51
N ASP A 10 0.03 17.57 6.90
CA ASP A 10 -1.17 17.72 6.05
C ASP A 10 -1.17 19.00 5.17
N GLN A 11 -0.10 19.80 5.20
CA GLN A 11 0.09 20.98 4.36
C GLN A 11 0.36 20.69 2.87
N ARG A 12 0.41 19.43 2.43
CA ARG A 12 0.63 19.10 1.01
C ARG A 12 -0.61 19.27 0.11
N THR A 13 -1.77 19.59 0.67
CA THR A 13 -3.05 19.68 -0.05
C THR A 13 -3.26 21.01 -0.81
N ALA A 14 -2.34 21.98 -0.70
CA ALA A 14 -2.55 23.33 -1.22
C ALA A 14 -2.14 23.59 -2.68
N ASN A 15 -1.57 22.61 -3.44
CA ASN A 15 -1.01 22.97 -4.76
C ASN A 15 -1.02 21.85 -5.82
N ASN A 16 -2.20 21.50 -6.36
CA ASN A 16 -2.31 21.01 -7.74
C ASN A 16 -3.76 21.10 -8.28
N ALA A 17 -4.01 22.05 -9.20
CA ALA A 17 -5.30 22.26 -9.86
C ALA A 17 -5.73 21.12 -10.82
N VAL A 18 -4.87 20.11 -11.05
CA VAL A 18 -5.16 18.94 -11.91
C VAL A 18 -5.51 17.69 -11.09
N ARG A 19 -5.34 17.72 -9.77
CA ARG A 19 -5.65 16.56 -8.91
C ARG A 19 -7.08 16.67 -8.40
N HIS A 20 -7.89 15.64 -8.61
CA HIS A 20 -9.12 15.43 -7.86
C HIS A 20 -8.86 15.74 -6.39
N ALA A 21 -9.69 16.59 -5.78
CA ALA A 21 -9.59 16.90 -4.37
C ALA A 21 -9.75 15.57 -3.60
N TYR A 22 -8.63 15.04 -3.09
CA TYR A 22 -8.68 13.85 -2.25
C TYR A 22 -9.43 14.21 -0.98
N ARG A 23 -10.50 13.46 -0.68
CA ARG A 23 -11.21 13.65 0.59
C ARG A 23 -10.27 13.33 1.74
N THR A 24 -10.47 14.02 2.86
CA THR A 24 -9.77 13.66 4.10
C THR A 24 -10.36 12.36 4.65
N LEU A 25 -9.51 11.39 4.96
CA LEU A 25 -9.92 10.14 5.58
C LEU A 25 -10.15 10.35 7.08
N SER A 26 -11.18 9.71 7.61
CA SER A 26 -11.35 9.54 9.05
C SER A 26 -10.24 8.66 9.62
N ASP A 27 -10.04 8.74 10.94
CA ASP A 27 -9.02 7.90 11.60
C ASP A 27 -9.33 6.41 11.49
N THR A 28 -10.62 6.04 11.47
CA THR A 28 -11.07 4.68 11.20
C THR A 28 -10.66 4.21 9.80
N GLU A 29 -10.86 5.02 8.77
CA GLU A 29 -10.47 4.67 7.40
C GLU A 29 -8.96 4.58 7.24
N LYS A 30 -8.20 5.44 7.91
CA LYS A 30 -6.74 5.33 7.95
C LYS A 30 -6.30 4.01 8.59
N ALA A 31 -6.93 3.63 9.70
CA ALA A 31 -6.64 2.37 10.38
C ALA A 31 -6.98 1.16 9.49
N GLN A 32 -8.16 1.14 8.86
CA GLN A 32 -8.56 0.08 7.93
C GLN A 32 -7.61 -0.03 6.73
N MET A 33 -7.22 1.10 6.14
CA MET A 33 -6.25 1.11 5.04
C MET A 33 -4.90 0.51 5.46
N GLN A 34 -4.42 0.88 6.65
CA GLN A 34 -3.17 0.37 7.18
C GLN A 34 -3.25 -1.14 7.43
N GLU A 35 -4.32 -1.59 8.10
CA GLU A 35 -4.55 -3.00 8.39
C GLU A 35 -4.58 -3.86 7.12
N VAL A 36 -5.28 -3.41 6.06
CA VAL A 36 -5.32 -4.13 4.78
C VAL A 36 -3.93 -4.23 4.13
N LYS A 37 -3.12 -3.18 4.21
CA LYS A 37 -1.73 -3.20 3.69
C LYS A 37 -0.86 -4.16 4.49
N ASP A 38 -0.99 -4.15 5.82
CA ASP A 38 -0.23 -5.02 6.71
C ASP A 38 -0.59 -6.50 6.47
N MET A 39 -1.87 -6.82 6.27
CA MET A 39 -2.32 -8.16 5.88
C MET A 39 -1.72 -8.60 4.55
N GLY A 40 -1.70 -7.71 3.56
CA GLY A 40 -1.07 -7.96 2.26
C GLY A 40 0.42 -8.26 2.40
N ALA A 41 1.16 -7.40 3.11
CA ALA A 41 2.58 -7.57 3.36
C ALA A 41 2.89 -8.87 4.10
N ALA A 42 2.10 -9.21 5.12
CA ALA A 42 2.26 -10.46 5.87
C ALA A 42 2.02 -11.70 4.99
N PHE A 43 1.02 -11.66 4.11
CA PHE A 43 0.77 -12.75 3.18
C PHE A 43 1.92 -12.93 2.17
N ILE A 44 2.40 -11.83 1.58
CA ILE A 44 3.53 -11.85 0.64
C ILE A 44 4.79 -12.40 1.32
N ALA A 45 5.09 -11.95 2.54
CA ALA A 45 6.20 -12.50 3.33
C ALA A 45 6.07 -14.01 3.55
N LYS A 46 4.85 -14.51 3.79
CA LYS A 46 4.59 -15.95 3.91
C LYS A 46 4.84 -16.70 2.60
N LEU A 47 4.55 -16.09 1.44
CA LEU A 47 4.87 -16.69 0.14
C LEU A 47 6.39 -16.83 -0.07
N HIS A 48 7.18 -15.83 0.33
CA HIS A 48 8.63 -15.90 0.33
C HIS A 48 9.17 -16.99 1.26
N GLU A 49 8.63 -17.08 2.48
CA GLU A 49 8.99 -18.12 3.45
C GLU A 49 8.72 -19.52 2.89
N ILE A 50 7.54 -19.75 2.30
CA ILE A 50 7.17 -21.04 1.68
C ILE A 50 8.11 -21.38 0.51
N GLY A 51 8.45 -20.37 -0.32
CA GLY A 51 9.33 -20.55 -1.46
C GLY A 51 10.83 -20.62 -1.10
N GLY A 52 11.22 -20.27 0.13
CA GLY A 52 12.62 -20.10 0.50
C GLY A 52 13.32 -18.97 -0.26
N THR A 53 12.61 -17.91 -0.64
CA THR A 53 13.18 -16.73 -1.32
C THR A 53 13.31 -15.53 -0.37
N ASP A 54 14.15 -14.56 -0.75
CA ASP A 54 14.35 -13.33 0.03
C ASP A 54 13.11 -12.42 -0.06
N THR A 55 12.58 -12.01 1.10
CA THR A 55 11.46 -11.07 1.24
C THR A 55 11.76 -9.66 0.70
N GLY A 56 13.03 -9.32 0.51
CA GLY A 56 13.45 -8.04 -0.07
C GLY A 56 13.56 -8.03 -1.61
N GLY A 57 13.32 -9.17 -2.27
CA GLY A 57 13.45 -9.30 -3.71
C GLY A 57 12.15 -9.68 -4.42
N ASP A 58 12.09 -9.43 -5.73
CA ASP A 58 10.86 -9.63 -6.52
C ASP A 58 10.68 -11.06 -7.05
N ARG A 59 11.51 -12.02 -6.60
CA ARG A 59 11.50 -13.41 -7.10
C ARG A 59 10.79 -14.36 -6.16
N PHE A 60 9.88 -15.16 -6.73
CA PHE A 60 9.24 -16.30 -6.08
C PHE A 60 9.77 -17.62 -6.63
N ALA A 61 9.73 -18.67 -5.81
CA ALA A 61 10.27 -19.98 -6.15
C ALA A 61 9.47 -20.76 -7.21
N SER A 62 8.20 -20.38 -7.43
CA SER A 62 7.32 -21.04 -8.40
C SER A 62 6.36 -20.05 -9.04
N ARG A 63 5.81 -20.45 -10.20
CA ARG A 63 4.78 -19.68 -10.92
C ARG A 63 3.52 -19.46 -10.07
N ASP A 64 3.12 -20.45 -9.29
CA ASP A 64 1.91 -20.36 -8.47
C ASP A 64 2.09 -19.33 -7.33
N LEU A 65 3.28 -19.27 -6.73
CA LEU A 65 3.61 -18.26 -5.72
C LEU A 65 3.68 -16.86 -6.35
N SER A 66 4.25 -16.72 -7.56
CA SER A 66 4.22 -15.45 -8.29
C SER A 66 2.79 -14.97 -8.57
N LEU A 67 1.90 -15.87 -9.01
CA LEU A 67 0.50 -15.52 -9.26
C LEU A 67 -0.25 -15.18 -7.97
N ALA A 68 -0.01 -15.92 -6.89
CA ALA A 68 -0.57 -15.60 -5.58
C ALA A 68 -0.17 -14.20 -5.12
N ASN A 69 1.10 -13.79 -5.33
CA ASN A 69 1.56 -12.44 -5.04
C ASN A 69 0.79 -11.39 -5.87
N THR A 70 0.70 -11.56 -7.18
CA THR A 70 -0.03 -10.64 -8.07
C THR A 70 -1.49 -10.48 -7.65
N HIS A 71 -2.16 -11.57 -7.29
CA HIS A 71 -3.55 -11.51 -6.84
C HIS A 71 -3.70 -10.85 -5.47
N ALA A 72 -2.75 -11.07 -4.56
CA ALA A 72 -2.73 -10.39 -3.27
C ALA A 72 -2.55 -8.88 -3.42
N GLU A 73 -1.60 -8.45 -4.25
CA GLU A 73 -1.36 -7.04 -4.56
C GLU A 73 -2.60 -6.37 -5.19
N ASP A 74 -3.25 -7.03 -6.17
CA ASP A 74 -4.48 -6.50 -6.79
C ASP A 74 -5.63 -6.40 -5.77
N ALA A 75 -5.80 -7.41 -4.91
CA ALA A 75 -6.81 -7.40 -3.86
C ALA A 75 -6.60 -6.23 -2.88
N VAL A 76 -5.37 -6.05 -2.39
CA VAL A 76 -4.99 -4.93 -1.50
C VAL A 76 -5.25 -3.60 -2.18
N MET A 77 -4.84 -3.45 -3.45
CA MET A 77 -5.03 -2.21 -4.21
C MET A 77 -6.51 -1.86 -4.39
N ARG A 78 -7.38 -2.85 -4.66
CA ARG A 78 -8.83 -2.64 -4.79
C ARG A 78 -9.47 -2.25 -3.47
N ALA A 79 -9.11 -2.93 -2.38
CA ALA A 79 -9.61 -2.61 -1.05
C ALA A 79 -9.18 -1.21 -0.59
N VAL A 80 -7.89 -0.87 -0.73
CA VAL A 80 -7.38 0.49 -0.45
C VAL A 80 -8.11 1.52 -1.30
N ARG A 81 -8.29 1.27 -2.60
CA ARG A 81 -9.03 2.18 -3.47
C ARG A 81 -10.44 2.42 -2.96
N HIS A 82 -11.16 1.39 -2.52
CA HIS A 82 -12.50 1.54 -1.94
C HIS A 82 -12.48 2.40 -0.67
N ILE A 83 -11.52 2.16 0.23
CA ILE A 83 -11.37 2.94 1.48
C ILE A 83 -11.04 4.41 1.17
N THR A 84 -10.26 4.68 0.12
CA THR A 84 -9.77 6.04 -0.19
C THR A 84 -10.57 6.80 -1.25
N ALA A 85 -11.55 6.16 -1.89
CA ALA A 85 -12.37 6.73 -2.97
C ALA A 85 -13.25 7.88 -2.47
#